data_AF-A0A131YDP9-F1
#
_entry.id   AF-A0A131YDP9-F1
#
_cell.length_a   1.000
_cell.length_b   1.000
_cell.length_c   1.000
_cell.angle_alpha   90.00
_cell.angle_beta   90.00
_cell.angle_gamma   90.00
#
_symmetry.space_group_name_H-M   'P 1'
#
loop_
_entity.id
_entity.type
_entity.pdbx_description
1 polymer ?
#
loop_
_entity_poly.entity_id
_entity_poly.type
_entity_poly.pdbx_seq_one_letter_code
_entity_poly.pdbx_strand_id
1 'polypeptide(L)' 'MHRAQSLESAKDIIFVDSTSSCDTEGNTATVLLTATKAGAVPVAVLVHSSQTRECYRAAFQLLKDKYPSCFGNNKVHTSA' A
#
# COMPACT_ATOMS: atom_id res chain seq x y z
N MET A 1 -11.23 -17.99 -0.48
CA MET A 1 -10.00 -17.23 -0.19
C MET A 1 -10.40 -15.86 0.35
N HIS A 2 -9.84 -15.43 1.49
CA HIS A 2 -10.05 -14.07 1.99
C HIS A 2 -9.07 -13.09 1.33
N ARG A 3 -9.50 -11.86 1.14
CA ARG A 3 -8.66 -10.77 0.65
C ARG A 3 -7.61 -10.43 1.72
N ALA A 4 -6.37 -10.17 1.31
CA ALA A 4 -5.29 -9.83 2.25
C ALA A 4 -5.64 -8.58 3.09
N GLN A 5 -6.38 -7.64 2.49
CA GLN A 5 -6.91 -6.44 3.15
C GLN A 5 -7.82 -6.75 4.35
N SER A 6 -8.49 -7.91 4.37
CA SER A 6 -9.39 -8.33 5.45
C SER A 6 -8.71 -9.14 6.56
N LEU A 7 -7.41 -9.42 6.43
CA LEU A 7 -6.66 -10.13 7.47
C LEU A 7 -6.37 -9.20 8.65
N GLU A 8 -6.36 -9.74 9.87
CA GLU A 8 -6.04 -8.95 11.05
C GLU A 8 -4.63 -8.36 10.98
N SER A 9 -3.68 -9.15 10.45
CA SER A 9 -2.30 -8.72 10.26
C SER A 9 -2.17 -7.51 9.31
N ALA A 10 -3.16 -7.24 8.46
CA ALA A 10 -3.16 -6.07 7.59
C ALA A 10 -3.46 -4.76 8.34
N LYS A 11 -3.81 -4.83 9.64
CA LYS A 11 -4.05 -3.68 10.51
C LYS A 11 -2.86 -3.36 11.43
N ASP A 12 -1.87 -4.27 11.49
CA ASP A 12 -0.67 -4.14 12.31
C ASP A 12 0.48 -3.48 11.50
N ILE A 13 1.60 -4.20 11.35
CA ILE A 13 2.79 -3.74 10.64
C ILE A 13 2.66 -4.09 9.15
N ILE A 14 2.89 -3.08 8.31
CA ILE A 14 2.93 -3.21 6.85
C ILE A 14 4.36 -2.97 6.39
N PHE A 15 4.91 -3.94 5.69
CA PHE A 15 6.18 -3.83 5.00
C PHE A 15 5.96 -3.21 3.63
N VAL A 16 6.80 -2.25 3.28
CA VAL A 16 6.71 -1.56 2.00
C VAL A 16 8.01 -1.82 1.25
N ASP A 17 7.89 -2.43 0.08
CA ASP A 17 8.99 -2.59 -0.85
C ASP A 17 8.71 -1.75 -2.10
N SER A 18 9.73 -1.12 -2.67
CA SER A 18 9.59 -0.30 -3.87
C SER A 18 10.73 -0.55 -4.83
N THR A 19 10.37 -0.71 -6.11
CA THR A 19 11.32 -0.78 -7.21
C THR A 19 10.91 0.23 -8.27
N SER A 20 11.88 0.95 -8.84
CA SER A 20 11.65 1.92 -9.92
C SER A 20 12.22 1.45 -11.25
N SER A 21 12.02 2.25 -12.30
CA SER A 21 12.47 1.91 -13.65
C SER A 21 11.85 0.61 -14.15
N CYS A 22 10.60 0.38 -13.75
CA CYS A 22 9.82 -0.80 -14.12
C CYS A 22 9.28 -0.72 -15.56
N ASP A 23 9.42 0.43 -16.20
CA ASP A 23 9.06 0.68 -17.60
C ASP A 23 9.91 1.81 -18.20
N THR A 24 9.60 2.15 -19.46
CA THR A 24 10.29 3.21 -20.22
C THR A 24 10.03 4.62 -19.69
N GLU A 25 8.98 4.81 -18.88
CA GLU A 25 8.66 6.10 -18.27
C GLU A 25 9.32 6.28 -16.90
N GLY A 26 9.99 5.24 -16.39
CA GLY A 26 10.64 5.26 -15.10
C GLY A 26 9.67 5.06 -13.92
N ASN A 27 8.48 4.52 -14.18
CA ASN A 27 7.48 4.32 -13.14
C ASN A 27 8.01 3.42 -12.01
N THR A 28 7.45 3.65 -10.83
CA THR A 28 7.77 2.94 -9.59
C THR A 28 6.62 2.02 -9.22
N ALA A 29 6.94 0.76 -8.96
CA ALA A 29 6.03 -0.21 -8.37
C ALA A 29 6.34 -0.33 -6.87
N THR A 30 5.33 -0.09 -6.04
CA THR A 30 5.39 -0.18 -4.59
C THR A 30 4.45 -1.27 -4.09
N VAL A 31 5.00 -2.28 -3.42
CA VAL A 31 4.25 -3.42 -2.88
C VAL A 31 4.11 -3.26 -1.37
N LEU A 32 2.88 -3.36 -0.88
CA LEU A 32 2.54 -3.34 0.54
C LEU A 32 2.26 -4.76 0.98
N LEU A 33 2.96 -5.23 2.00
CA LEU A 33 2.95 -6.62 2.47
C LEU A 33 2.54 -6.66 3.94
N THR A 34 1.65 -7.58 4.28
CA THR A 34 1.36 -7.92 5.68
C THR A 34 2.09 -9.20 6.04
N ALA A 35 2.67 -9.26 7.23
CA ALA A 35 3.29 -10.48 7.74
C ALA A 35 2.24 -11.40 8.35
N THR A 36 2.21 -12.65 7.89
CA THR A 36 1.33 -13.71 8.38
C THR A 36 2.15 -14.92 8.83
N LYS A 37 1.49 -15.90 9.46
CA LYS A 37 2.13 -17.20 9.77
C LYS A 37 2.62 -17.95 8.52
N ALA A 38 2.07 -17.66 7.35
CA ALA A 38 2.47 -18.24 6.08
C ALA A 38 3.55 -17.42 5.35
N GLY A 39 4.04 -16.33 5.96
CA GLY A 39 4.98 -15.39 5.35
C GLY A 39 4.33 -14.07 4.95
N ALA A 40 5.01 -13.33 4.07
CA ALA A 40 4.57 -12.02 3.60
C ALA A 40 3.51 -12.16 2.51
N VAL A 41 2.33 -11.56 2.73
CA VAL A 41 1.20 -11.59 1.80
C VAL A 41 0.95 -10.18 1.26
N PRO A 42 0.84 -9.98 -0.07
CA PRO A 42 0.61 -8.67 -0.65
C PRO A 42 -0.81 -8.15 -0.35
N VAL A 43 -0.88 -6.96 0.24
CA VAL A 43 -2.09 -6.19 0.50
C VAL A 43 -2.45 -5.31 -0.69
N ALA A 44 -1.45 -4.65 -1.29
CA ALA A 44 -1.64 -3.80 -2.46
C ALA A 44 -0.35 -3.71 -3.28
N VAL A 45 -0.51 -3.43 -4.58
CA VAL A 45 0.57 -3.01 -5.48
C VAL A 45 0.16 -1.67 -6.07
N LEU A 46 1.01 -0.68 -5.94
CA LEU A 46 0.78 0.69 -6.40
C LEU A 46 1.79 1.01 -7.49
N VAL A 47 1.31 1.53 -8.61
CA VAL A 47 2.17 2.03 -9.69
C VAL A 47 2.04 3.55 -9.73
N HIS A 48 3.15 4.24 -9.65
CA HIS A 48 3.20 5.70 -9.63
C HIS A 48 4.45 6.25 -10.30
N SER A 49 4.43 7.52 -10.67
CA SER A 49 5.36 8.09 -11.66
C SER A 49 6.81 8.17 -11.23
N SER A 50 7.12 8.22 -9.93
CA SER A 50 8.50 8.38 -9.45
C SER A 50 8.62 8.12 -7.96
N GLN A 51 9.84 7.94 -7.46
CA GLN A 51 10.14 7.80 -6.03
C GLN A 51 10.17 9.16 -5.28
N THR A 52 9.17 10.02 -5.52
CA THR A 52 9.02 11.30 -4.81
C THR A 52 7.94 11.20 -3.74
N ARG A 53 8.07 12.01 -2.68
CA ARG A 53 7.11 12.05 -1.56
C ARG A 53 5.67 12.29 -2.05
N GLU A 54 5.51 13.16 -3.03
CA GLU A 54 4.23 13.55 -3.59
C GLU A 54 3.56 12.39 -4.34
N CYS A 55 4.33 11.63 -5.14
CA CYS A 55 3.84 10.43 -5.82
C CYS A 55 3.41 9.35 -4.83
N TYR A 56 4.23 9.05 -3.80
CA TYR A 56 3.85 8.12 -2.73
C TYR A 56 2.59 8.57 -1.99
N ARG A 57 2.51 9.85 -1.61
CA ARG A 57 1.33 10.40 -0.94
C ARG A 57 0.08 10.23 -1.78
N ALA A 58 0.14 10.55 -3.07
CA ALA A 58 -0.99 10.39 -3.98
C ALA A 58 -1.42 8.92 -4.13
N ALA A 59 -0.45 8.00 -4.28
CA ALA A 59 -0.71 6.57 -4.40
C ALA A 59 -1.33 5.98 -3.12
N PHE A 60 -0.81 6.33 -1.95
CA PHE A 60 -1.37 5.90 -0.67
C PHE A 60 -2.74 6.52 -0.39
N GLN A 61 -2.97 7.77 -0.78
CA GLN A 61 -4.28 8.40 -0.67
C GLN A 61 -5.31 7.68 -1.54
N LEU A 62 -4.96 7.39 -2.80
CA LEU A 62 -5.83 6.63 -3.70
C LEU A 62 -6.20 5.25 -3.13
N LEU A 63 -5.24 4.53 -2.54
CA LEU A 63 -5.49 3.25 -1.88
C LEU A 63 -6.51 3.39 -0.74
N LYS A 64 -6.36 4.41 0.11
CA LYS A 64 -7.29 4.69 1.22
C LYS A 64 -8.69 5.05 0.71
N ASP A 65 -8.78 5.87 -0.33
CA ASP A 65 -10.06 6.35 -0.86
C ASP A 65 -10.86 5.23 -1.55
N LYS A 66 -10.18 4.34 -2.28
CA LYS A 66 -10.83 3.27 -3.04
C LYS A 66 -11.02 1.98 -2.23
N TYR A 67 -10.18 1.76 -1.23
CA TYR A 67 -10.20 0.57 -0.39
C TYR A 67 -10.16 0.96 1.10
N PRO A 68 -11.24 1.58 1.62
CA PRO A 68 -11.27 2.10 2.99
C PRO A 68 -11.09 1.02 4.05
N SER A 69 -11.36 -0.25 3.73
CA SER A 69 -11.14 -1.39 4.61
C SER A 69 -9.68 -1.83 4.74
N CYS A 70 -8.78 -1.34 3.90
CA CYS A 70 -7.34 -1.52 4.10
C CYS A 70 -6.93 -0.90 5.44
N PHE A 71 -6.06 -1.59 6.18
CA PHE A 71 -5.46 -1.08 7.43
C PHE A 71 -6.49 -0.78 8.54
N GLY A 72 -7.59 -1.53 8.57
CA GLY A 72 -8.52 -1.53 9.72
C GLY A 72 -9.54 -0.40 9.73
N ASN A 73 -9.86 0.20 8.58
CA ASN A 73 -10.78 1.35 8.47
C ASN A 73 -10.34 2.58 9.29
N ASN A 74 -9.05 2.74 9.57
CA ASN A 74 -8.54 3.89 10.28
C ASN A 74 -8.76 5.17 9.45
N LYS A 75 -9.66 6.04 9.91
CA LYS A 75 -9.91 7.34 9.29
C LYS A 75 -8.71 8.26 9.53
N VAL A 76 -8.26 8.95 8.48
CA VAL A 76 -7.22 9.98 8.58
C VAL A 76 -7.72 11.06 9.55
N HIS A 77 -7.03 11.23 10.69
CA HIS A 77 -7.15 12.47 11.46
C HIS A 77 -6.40 13.54 10.68
N THR A 78 -7.12 14.33 9.90
CA THR A 78 -6.60 15.63 9.46
C THR A 78 -6.55 16.52 10.69
N SER A 79 -5.37 16.66 11.29
CA SER A 79 -5.10 17.81 12.16
C SER A 79 -5.34 19.07 11.32
N ALA A 80 -6.28 19.90 11.77
CA ALA A 80 -6.57 21.20 11.21
C ALA A 80 -5.36 22.13 11.33
#